data_AF-A0A926P8N7-F1
#
_entry.id   AF-A0A926P8N7-F1
#
_cell.length_a   1.000
_cell.length_b   1.000
_cell.length_c   1.000
_cell.angle_alpha   90.00
_cell.angle_beta   90.00
_cell.angle_gamma   90.00
#
_symmetry.space_group_name_H-M   'P 1'
#
loop_
_entity.id
_entity.type
_entity.pdbx_description
1 polymer ?
#
loop_
_entity_poly.entity_id
_entity_poly.type
_entity_poly.pdbx_seq_one_letter_code
_entity_poly.pdbx_strand_id
1 'polypeptide(L)'
;MRVRIELVEVYCRDTEDVTGADTLYLVGGVSDGRQTQPVLTNRLWINDNQTRSFAADRSVMFDADVPENRSVHIGLQAFDEDAARDWAKHGEWVTQLTDAIAGEIEQLPRDPQIPQGPGSSQNPDPAKVAAAILRGAVRVVGFFAQLDKDDKLGQTTIDIPVGVPGTEIKEWNFSGRNLGGALGWSTWNYTVRYRVSQLAPGTSGAIATFGNKIKLRHLATARTLHSHPLNYGHSRTSGQQQVTAYEGADDNDLWIIKGAHGQPDNHRAGQPVQNGDIIRLQHGLTGRNLHSHGGIPSPVTGQQEVTCFGDNGFGDDNDNWRVEIEGGGAWDTNRRMRLIHVNTNHALHSHFGYSHPNWTASQQEVTGFAGRDDNDWWSLFEIH
;
A
#
# COMPACT_ATOMS: atom_id res chain seq x y z
N MET A 1 -14.06 -13.30 -9.96
CA MET A 1 -13.36 -12.02 -10.26
C MET A 1 -12.40 -11.73 -9.13
N ARG A 2 -11.22 -11.18 -9.41
CA ARG A 2 -10.37 -10.64 -8.34
C ARG A 2 -10.90 -9.26 -7.96
N VAL A 3 -11.22 -9.06 -6.69
CA VAL A 3 -11.73 -7.80 -6.15
C VAL A 3 -10.66 -7.22 -5.24
N ARG A 4 -10.17 -6.03 -5.59
CA ARG A 4 -9.21 -5.27 -4.80
C ARG A 4 -9.84 -3.94 -4.39
N ILE A 5 -9.78 -3.63 -3.10
CA ILE A 5 -10.33 -2.41 -2.51
C ILE A 5 -9.22 -1.70 -1.76
N GLU A 6 -8.96 -0.44 -2.10
CA GLU A 6 -7.84 0.33 -1.58
C GLU A 6 -8.28 1.71 -1.11
N LEU A 7 -7.90 2.12 0.09
CA LEU A 7 -7.94 3.51 0.51
C LEU A 7 -6.97 4.33 -0.35
N VAL A 8 -7.41 5.47 -0.87
CA VAL A 8 -6.59 6.32 -1.76
C VAL A 8 -6.10 7.52 -0.97
N GLU A 9 -7.04 8.34 -0.54
CA GLU A 9 -6.78 9.59 0.16
C GLU A 9 -7.97 9.99 1.01
N VAL A 10 -7.72 10.88 1.95
CA VAL A 10 -8.76 11.60 2.68
C VAL A 10 -8.54 13.10 2.48
N TYR A 11 -9.62 13.80 2.19
CA TYR A 11 -9.68 15.25 2.21
C TYR A 11 -10.40 15.68 3.49
N CYS A 12 -9.75 16.53 4.28
CA CYS A 12 -10.35 17.21 5.41
C CYS A 12 -10.68 18.64 5.01
N ARG A 13 -11.95 19.01 5.11
CA ARG A 13 -12.40 20.39 4.90
C ARG A 13 -12.35 21.20 6.19
N ASP A 14 -12.70 20.55 7.29
CA ASP A 14 -12.86 21.11 8.64
C ASP A 14 -12.54 19.99 9.63
N THR A 15 -11.51 20.15 10.45
CA THR A 15 -11.13 19.21 11.50
C THR A 15 -12.04 19.37 12.71
N GLU A 16 -12.22 18.31 13.49
CA GLU A 16 -12.98 18.41 14.74
C GLU A 16 -12.35 19.42 15.72
N ASP A 17 -11.03 19.51 15.67
CA ASP A 17 -10.27 20.24 16.64
C ASP A 17 -10.23 21.76 16.38
N VAL A 18 -10.39 22.58 17.42
CA VAL A 18 -10.42 24.06 17.30
C VAL A 18 -9.08 24.61 16.77
N THR A 19 -8.02 23.82 16.88
CA THR A 19 -6.68 24.17 16.40
C THR A 19 -6.54 24.05 14.88
N GLY A 20 -7.48 23.40 14.20
CA GLY A 20 -7.42 23.12 12.76
C GLY A 20 -6.53 21.91 12.40
N ALA A 21 -6.24 21.04 13.36
CA ALA A 21 -5.37 19.87 13.22
C ALA A 21 -5.94 18.66 13.98
N ASP A 22 -5.96 17.50 13.34
CA ASP A 22 -6.61 16.28 13.82
C ASP A 22 -5.74 15.05 13.48
N THR A 23 -5.92 13.97 14.24
CA THR A 23 -5.24 12.71 13.98
C THR A 23 -6.25 11.62 13.61
N LEU A 24 -6.57 11.55 12.32
CA LEU A 24 -7.52 10.58 11.79
C LEU A 24 -6.96 9.15 11.77
N TYR A 25 -7.77 8.18 12.18
CA TYR A 25 -7.59 6.78 11.81
C TYR A 25 -8.92 6.08 11.51
N LEU A 26 -8.86 5.02 10.70
CA LEU A 26 -10.01 4.20 10.33
C LEU A 26 -9.90 2.81 10.95
N VAL A 27 -11.03 2.30 11.43
CA VAL A 27 -11.21 0.96 11.98
C VAL A 27 -12.37 0.25 11.28
N GLY A 28 -12.26 -1.05 11.07
CA GLY A 28 -13.36 -1.85 10.57
C GLY A 28 -12.90 -3.13 9.88
N GLY A 29 -13.52 -3.44 8.75
CA GLY A 29 -13.16 -4.61 7.96
C GLY A 29 -13.93 -4.71 6.66
N VAL A 30 -13.48 -5.65 5.83
CA VAL A 30 -14.09 -5.98 4.55
C VAL A 30 -14.28 -7.49 4.45
N SER A 31 -15.46 -7.95 4.03
CA SER A 31 -15.79 -9.38 3.97
C SER A 31 -16.64 -9.74 2.77
N ASP A 32 -16.41 -10.90 2.14
CA ASP A 32 -17.33 -11.51 1.17
C ASP A 32 -18.28 -12.55 1.81
N GLY A 33 -18.28 -12.59 3.16
CA GLY A 33 -18.96 -13.58 3.98
C GLY A 33 -18.18 -14.88 4.20
N ARG A 34 -17.00 -15.06 3.59
CA ARG A 34 -16.09 -16.21 3.78
C ARG A 34 -14.71 -15.78 4.23
N GLN A 35 -14.15 -14.81 3.52
CA GLN A 35 -12.89 -14.16 3.84
C GLN A 35 -13.21 -12.81 4.44
N THR A 36 -12.52 -12.48 5.53
CA THR A 36 -12.65 -11.19 6.17
C THR A 36 -11.27 -10.63 6.40
N GLN A 37 -11.06 -9.39 5.97
CA GLN A 37 -9.82 -8.64 6.18
C GLN A 37 -10.12 -7.49 7.15
N PRO A 38 -9.41 -7.40 8.30
CA PRO A 38 -9.56 -6.28 9.21
C PRO A 38 -8.98 -5.02 8.57
N VAL A 39 -9.52 -3.86 8.95
CA VAL A 39 -8.97 -2.55 8.57
C VAL A 39 -8.65 -1.80 9.85
N LEU A 40 -7.37 -1.48 10.04
CA LEU A 40 -6.89 -0.55 11.06
C LEU A 40 -5.76 0.27 10.42
N THR A 41 -6.06 1.50 10.04
CA THR A 41 -5.04 2.37 9.41
C THR A 41 -4.03 2.84 10.46
N ASN A 42 -2.87 3.28 9.98
CA ASN A 42 -2.02 4.13 10.81
C ASN A 42 -2.72 5.48 11.05
N ARG A 43 -2.28 6.17 12.09
CA ARG A 43 -2.61 7.57 12.33
C ARG A 43 -2.24 8.43 11.15
N LEU A 44 -3.13 9.35 10.80
CA LEU A 44 -2.94 10.29 9.73
C LEU A 44 -3.10 11.70 10.27
N TRP A 45 -1.98 12.41 10.40
CA TRP A 45 -1.97 13.82 10.75
C TRP A 45 -2.55 14.65 9.61
N ILE A 46 -3.66 15.32 9.87
CA ILE A 46 -4.40 16.08 8.86
C ILE A 46 -4.89 17.42 9.42
N ASN A 47 -4.84 18.45 8.59
CA ASN A 47 -5.31 19.79 8.92
C ASN A 47 -6.50 20.20 8.06
N ASP A 48 -7.13 21.32 8.42
CA ASP A 48 -8.14 21.97 7.59
C ASP A 48 -7.66 22.17 6.15
N ASN A 49 -8.56 21.87 5.21
CA ASN A 49 -8.34 21.97 3.77
C ASN A 49 -7.14 21.17 3.26
N GLN A 50 -6.77 20.09 3.94
CA GLN A 50 -5.68 19.22 3.53
C GLN A 50 -6.17 17.91 2.92
N THR A 51 -5.48 17.45 1.88
CA THR A 51 -5.59 16.07 1.38
C THR A 51 -4.38 15.27 1.82
N ARG A 52 -4.61 14.05 2.31
CA ARG A 52 -3.56 13.10 2.70
C ARG A 52 -3.82 11.74 2.08
N SER A 53 -2.79 11.13 1.50
CA SER A 53 -2.87 9.75 1.01
C SER A 53 -2.70 8.76 2.15
N PHE A 54 -3.38 7.62 2.05
CA PHE A 54 -3.14 6.51 2.98
C PHE A 54 -1.84 5.79 2.62
N ALA A 55 -1.07 5.38 3.64
CA ALA A 55 0.11 4.53 3.47
C ALA A 55 -0.26 3.23 2.75
N ALA A 56 0.48 2.84 1.72
CA ALA A 56 0.05 1.79 0.80
C ALA A 56 0.43 0.35 1.24
N ASP A 57 1.10 0.17 2.38
CA ASP A 57 1.20 -1.12 3.10
C ASP A 57 -0.10 -1.47 3.83
N ARG A 58 -0.97 -0.48 4.06
CA ARG A 58 -2.24 -0.62 4.79
C ARG A 58 -3.42 0.01 4.07
N SER A 59 -3.24 0.47 2.83
CA SER A 59 -4.32 1.01 2.02
C SER A 59 -5.21 -0.08 1.47
N VAL A 60 -4.67 -1.28 1.20
CA VAL A 60 -5.44 -2.42 0.71
C VAL A 60 -6.33 -2.94 1.83
N MET A 61 -7.62 -2.67 1.73
CA MET A 61 -8.64 -3.14 2.67
C MET A 61 -9.14 -4.55 2.35
N PHE A 62 -9.03 -4.94 1.07
CA PHE A 62 -9.45 -6.25 0.58
C PHE A 62 -8.74 -6.56 -0.73
N ASP A 63 -8.23 -7.78 -0.89
CA ASP A 63 -7.72 -8.28 -2.17
C ASP A 63 -7.90 -9.81 -2.23
N ALA A 64 -8.93 -10.26 -2.93
CA ALA A 64 -9.25 -11.68 -3.04
C ALA A 64 -10.09 -12.01 -4.29
N ASP A 65 -10.11 -13.29 -4.66
CA ASP A 65 -11.05 -13.81 -5.64
C ASP A 65 -12.45 -13.98 -5.05
N VAL A 66 -13.43 -13.28 -5.63
CA VAL A 66 -14.83 -13.31 -5.24
C VAL A 66 -15.71 -13.78 -6.42
N PRO A 67 -16.65 -14.72 -6.21
CA PRO A 67 -17.61 -15.13 -7.23
C PRO A 67 -18.48 -13.98 -7.76
N GLU A 68 -18.81 -13.99 -9.06
CA GLU A 68 -19.57 -12.94 -9.79
C GLU A 68 -21.05 -12.79 -9.39
N ASN A 69 -21.54 -13.63 -8.47
CA ASN A 69 -22.91 -13.55 -7.95
C ASN A 69 -22.94 -13.17 -6.47
N ARG A 70 -21.86 -12.54 -5.99
CA ARG A 70 -21.68 -12.17 -4.59
C ARG A 70 -21.39 -10.69 -4.47
N SER A 71 -21.37 -10.23 -3.22
CA SER A 71 -20.97 -8.89 -2.87
C SER A 71 -19.81 -8.94 -1.89
N VAL A 72 -19.03 -7.86 -1.88
CA VAL A 72 -18.07 -7.56 -0.82
C VAL A 72 -18.69 -6.49 0.07
N HIS A 73 -18.61 -6.71 1.38
CA HIS A 73 -19.25 -5.93 2.43
C HIS A 73 -18.19 -5.18 3.22
N ILE A 74 -18.28 -3.85 3.27
CA ILE A 74 -17.38 -2.99 4.03
C ILE A 74 -18.13 -2.46 5.24
N GLY A 75 -17.50 -2.50 6.41
CA GLY A 75 -17.92 -1.74 7.59
C GLY A 75 -16.74 -0.94 8.10
N LEU A 76 -16.83 0.39 8.11
CA LEU A 76 -15.75 1.29 8.57
C LEU A 76 -16.28 2.34 9.54
N GLN A 77 -15.40 2.73 10.46
CA GLN A 77 -15.59 3.81 11.41
C GLN A 77 -14.34 4.69 11.44
N ALA A 78 -14.56 6.00 11.49
CA ALA A 78 -13.53 7.03 11.55
C ALA A 78 -13.52 7.66 12.95
N PHE A 79 -12.33 7.97 13.43
CA PHE A 79 -12.08 8.55 14.75
C PHE A 79 -11.00 9.62 14.64
N ASP A 80 -11.17 10.68 15.42
CA ASP A 80 -10.05 11.55 15.81
C ASP A 80 -9.29 10.86 16.98
N GLU A 81 -8.01 11.15 17.09
CA GLU A 81 -7.16 10.67 18.18
C GLU A 81 -6.55 11.83 18.96
N ASP A 82 -7.26 12.23 20.01
CA ASP A 82 -6.80 13.26 20.95
C ASP A 82 -5.95 12.72 22.10
N ALA A 83 -6.04 11.42 22.40
CA ALA A 83 -5.28 10.76 23.46
C ALA A 83 -4.09 9.97 22.90
N ALA A 84 -2.92 10.11 23.54
CA ALA A 84 -1.72 9.36 23.19
C ALA A 84 -1.90 7.86 23.45
N ARG A 85 -2.31 7.07 22.44
CA ARG A 85 -2.30 5.60 22.51
C ARG A 85 -0.92 5.03 22.18
N ASP A 86 -0.66 3.82 22.66
CA ASP A 86 0.58 3.08 22.39
C ASP A 86 0.50 2.33 21.05
N TRP A 87 0.78 3.04 19.96
CA TRP A 87 0.76 2.50 18.60
C TRP A 87 1.82 1.43 18.33
N ALA A 88 2.76 1.16 19.25
CA ALA A 88 3.64 0.00 19.14
C ALA A 88 2.85 -1.32 19.21
N LYS A 89 1.63 -1.31 19.77
CA LYS A 89 0.71 -2.46 19.86
C LYS A 89 -0.20 -2.64 18.65
N HIS A 90 0.00 -1.86 17.58
CA HIS A 90 -0.86 -1.91 16.38
C HIS A 90 -1.10 -3.33 15.86
N GLY A 91 -0.05 -4.16 15.76
CA GLY A 91 -0.18 -5.55 15.31
C GLY A 91 -1.02 -6.44 16.23
N GLU A 92 -0.95 -6.22 17.55
CA GLU A 92 -1.83 -6.90 18.52
C GLU A 92 -3.29 -6.46 18.31
N TRP A 93 -3.52 -5.18 18.05
CA TRP A 93 -4.86 -4.64 17.81
C TRP A 93 -5.48 -5.15 16.52
N VAL A 94 -4.69 -5.26 15.43
CA VAL A 94 -5.13 -5.91 14.18
C VAL A 94 -5.56 -7.35 14.43
N THR A 95 -4.81 -8.09 15.26
CA THR A 95 -5.13 -9.48 15.61
C THR A 95 -6.45 -9.55 16.37
N GLN A 96 -6.61 -8.73 17.41
CA GLN A 96 -7.86 -8.67 18.18
C GLN A 96 -9.06 -8.25 17.34
N LEU A 97 -8.86 -7.30 16.42
CA LEU A 97 -9.88 -6.86 15.46
C LEU A 97 -10.32 -8.00 14.55
N THR A 98 -9.37 -8.79 14.06
CA THR A 98 -9.63 -9.98 13.25
C THR A 98 -10.52 -10.96 13.99
N ASP A 99 -10.13 -11.32 15.22
CA ASP A 99 -10.86 -12.30 16.04
C ASP A 99 -12.26 -11.80 16.41
N ALA A 100 -12.39 -10.52 16.78
CA ALA A 100 -13.67 -9.94 17.17
C ALA A 100 -14.66 -9.87 16.00
N ILE A 101 -14.20 -9.47 14.81
CA ILE A 101 -15.05 -9.44 13.61
C ILE A 101 -15.45 -10.86 13.19
N ALA A 102 -14.50 -11.80 13.18
CA ALA A 102 -14.77 -13.19 12.83
C ALA A 102 -15.84 -13.80 13.75
N GLY A 103 -15.72 -13.57 15.07
CA GLY A 103 -16.69 -14.05 16.05
C GLY A 103 -18.10 -13.46 15.88
N GLU A 104 -18.23 -12.20 15.44
CA GLU A 104 -19.53 -11.59 15.14
C GLU A 104 -20.17 -12.16 13.87
N ILE A 105 -19.37 -12.44 12.84
CA ILE A 105 -19.84 -13.01 11.57
C ILE A 105 -20.28 -14.47 11.76
N GLU A 106 -19.56 -15.26 12.56
CA GLU A 106 -19.88 -16.66 12.82
C GLU A 106 -21.26 -16.85 13.48
N GLN A 107 -21.68 -15.88 14.30
CA GLN A 107 -22.97 -15.90 15.00
C GLN A 107 -24.17 -15.53 14.11
N LEU A 108 -23.93 -15.08 12.86
CA LEU A 108 -25.02 -14.68 11.98
C LEU A 108 -25.89 -15.89 11.58
N PRO A 109 -27.22 -15.79 11.69
CA PRO A 109 -28.11 -16.87 11.28
C PRO A 109 -27.98 -17.14 9.79
N ARG A 110 -27.78 -18.41 9.43
CA ARG A 110 -27.77 -18.89 8.04
C ARG A 110 -29.20 -19.22 7.61
N ASP A 111 -29.56 -18.86 6.37
CA ASP A 111 -30.92 -19.04 5.88
C ASP A 111 -31.32 -20.54 5.84
N PRO A 112 -32.32 -20.95 6.64
CA PRO A 112 -32.76 -22.35 6.72
C PRO A 112 -33.57 -22.82 5.50
N GLN A 113 -34.02 -21.94 4.59
CA GLN A 113 -34.81 -22.33 3.40
C GLN A 113 -33.98 -22.84 2.22
N ILE A 114 -32.64 -22.76 2.29
CA ILE A 114 -31.75 -23.19 1.21
C ILE A 114 -31.16 -24.58 1.55
N PRO A 115 -31.36 -25.63 0.72
CA PRO A 115 -30.95 -27.00 1.04
C PRO A 115 -29.45 -27.14 1.31
N GLN A 116 -29.10 -27.93 2.32
CA GLN A 116 -27.71 -28.28 2.64
C GLN A 116 -27.18 -29.31 1.64
N GLY A 117 -26.33 -28.89 0.71
CA GLY A 117 -25.65 -29.77 -0.25
C GLY A 117 -24.16 -29.43 -0.38
N PRO A 118 -23.31 -30.36 -0.86
CA PRO A 118 -21.91 -30.07 -1.13
C PRO A 118 -21.85 -29.00 -2.23
N GLY A 119 -21.37 -27.79 -1.88
CA GLY A 119 -21.29 -26.64 -2.80
C GLY A 119 -22.36 -25.56 -2.58
N SER A 120 -23.35 -25.76 -1.71
CA SER A 120 -24.31 -24.70 -1.36
C SER A 120 -23.66 -23.69 -0.41
N SER A 121 -23.51 -22.44 -0.84
CA SER A 121 -23.06 -21.37 0.02
C SER A 121 -24.26 -20.65 0.65
N GLN A 122 -24.66 -21.04 1.85
CA GLN A 122 -25.61 -20.24 2.64
C GLN A 122 -24.88 -18.97 3.09
N ASN A 123 -24.99 -17.88 2.33
CA ASN A 123 -24.41 -16.62 2.73
C ASN A 123 -25.33 -15.90 3.73
N PRO A 124 -24.78 -15.29 4.79
CA PRO A 124 -25.55 -14.38 5.62
C PRO A 124 -26.05 -13.19 4.79
N ASP A 125 -27.13 -12.58 5.26
CA ASP A 125 -27.66 -11.33 4.69
C ASP A 125 -26.55 -10.25 4.66
N PRO A 126 -26.26 -9.65 3.48
CA PRO A 126 -25.28 -8.57 3.29
C PRO A 126 -25.27 -7.50 4.38
N ALA A 127 -26.45 -6.96 4.71
CA ALA A 127 -26.58 -5.88 5.68
C ALA A 127 -26.18 -6.35 7.09
N LYS A 128 -26.42 -7.63 7.40
CA LYS A 128 -26.03 -8.23 8.69
C LYS A 128 -24.53 -8.47 8.77
N VAL A 129 -23.86 -8.80 7.66
CA VAL A 129 -22.40 -8.94 7.60
C VAL A 129 -21.73 -7.58 7.84
N ALA A 130 -22.13 -6.53 7.12
CA ALA A 130 -21.56 -5.20 7.32
C ALA A 130 -21.78 -4.67 8.76
N ALA A 131 -22.97 -4.92 9.32
CA ALA A 131 -23.25 -4.58 10.72
C ALA A 131 -22.44 -5.41 11.73
N ALA A 132 -22.18 -6.69 11.44
CA ALA A 132 -21.33 -7.55 12.27
C ALA A 132 -19.88 -7.06 12.30
N ILE A 133 -19.36 -6.64 11.14
CA ILE A 133 -18.03 -6.02 11.03
C ILE A 133 -17.93 -4.81 11.98
N LEU A 134 -18.90 -3.87 11.90
CA LEU A 134 -18.89 -2.70 12.78
C LEU A 134 -19.00 -3.06 14.26
N ARG A 135 -19.81 -4.05 14.64
CA ARG A 135 -19.90 -4.48 16.05
C ARG A 135 -18.59 -5.05 16.57
N GLY A 136 -17.92 -5.89 15.78
CA GLY A 136 -16.61 -6.45 16.14
C GLY A 136 -15.56 -5.35 16.30
N ALA A 137 -15.55 -4.41 15.35
CA ALA A 137 -14.68 -3.26 15.34
C ALA A 137 -14.86 -2.35 16.58
N VAL A 138 -16.11 -2.00 16.91
CA VAL A 138 -16.44 -1.20 18.09
C VAL A 138 -16.07 -1.92 19.39
N ARG A 139 -16.18 -3.26 19.46
CA ARG A 139 -15.78 -4.01 20.66
C ARG A 139 -14.29 -3.84 20.97
N VAL A 140 -13.46 -3.87 19.93
CA VAL A 140 -12.00 -3.74 20.07
C VAL A 140 -11.61 -2.30 20.35
N VAL A 141 -12.17 -1.34 19.61
CA VAL A 141 -11.94 0.09 19.91
C VAL A 141 -12.43 0.42 21.31
N GLY A 142 -13.64 0.05 21.69
CA GLY A 142 -14.21 0.30 23.02
C GLY A 142 -13.40 -0.32 24.17
N PHE A 143 -12.69 -1.43 23.92
CA PHE A 143 -11.78 -2.03 24.89
C PHE A 143 -10.50 -1.19 25.09
N PHE A 144 -9.96 -0.59 24.03
CA PHE A 144 -8.79 0.30 24.12
C PHE A 144 -9.16 1.76 24.45
N ALA A 145 -10.38 2.18 24.13
CA ALA A 145 -10.95 3.50 24.39
C ALA A 145 -11.41 3.68 25.86
N GLN A 146 -11.20 2.70 26.73
CA GLN A 146 -11.54 2.88 28.16
C GLN A 146 -10.73 3.99 28.86
N LEU A 147 -9.73 4.58 28.20
CA LEU A 147 -8.90 5.68 28.68
C LEU A 147 -9.28 7.06 28.13
N ASP A 148 -10.15 7.13 27.12
CA ASP A 148 -10.70 8.39 26.60
C ASP A 148 -12.04 8.13 25.89
N LYS A 149 -13.07 8.93 26.17
CA LYS A 149 -14.41 8.71 25.58
C LYS A 149 -14.41 9.33 24.18
N ASP A 150 -14.05 8.53 23.18
CA ASP A 150 -13.80 8.92 21.78
C ASP A 150 -14.85 9.85 21.12
N ASP A 151 -14.35 10.85 20.38
CA ASP A 151 -15.07 11.61 19.37
C ASP A 151 -15.13 10.83 18.04
N LYS A 152 -16.17 10.00 17.93
CA LYS A 152 -16.49 9.32 16.68
C LYS A 152 -16.87 10.35 15.60
N LEU A 153 -16.01 10.46 14.58
CA LEU A 153 -16.27 11.33 13.43
C LEU A 153 -17.34 10.78 12.48
N GLY A 154 -17.38 9.46 12.26
CA GLY A 154 -18.33 8.89 11.31
C GLY A 154 -18.28 7.37 11.20
N GLN A 155 -19.32 6.77 10.60
CA GLN A 155 -19.31 5.36 10.22
C GLN A 155 -20.00 5.15 8.87
N THR A 156 -19.67 4.04 8.19
CA THR A 156 -20.33 3.62 6.96
C THR A 156 -20.40 2.11 6.83
N THR A 157 -21.41 1.64 6.09
CA THR A 157 -21.52 0.28 5.58
C THR A 157 -21.74 0.34 4.08
N ILE A 158 -20.95 -0.40 3.31
CA ILE A 158 -21.01 -0.37 1.83
C ILE A 158 -21.09 -1.81 1.32
N ASP A 159 -22.02 -2.05 0.39
CA ASP A 159 -22.13 -3.30 -0.35
C ASP A 159 -21.66 -3.09 -1.79
N ILE A 160 -20.69 -3.90 -2.23
CA ILE A 160 -20.13 -3.86 -3.58
C ILE A 160 -20.54 -5.15 -4.29
N PRO A 161 -21.54 -5.12 -5.19
CA PRO A 161 -21.87 -6.28 -6.01
C PRO A 161 -20.71 -6.59 -6.96
N VAL A 162 -20.29 -7.85 -6.99
CA VAL A 162 -19.26 -8.35 -7.90
C VAL A 162 -19.94 -8.79 -9.19
N GLY A 163 -19.44 -8.39 -10.35
CA GLY A 163 -19.96 -8.90 -11.62
C GLY A 163 -19.67 -8.05 -12.85
N VAL A 164 -19.22 -6.81 -12.70
CA VAL A 164 -18.82 -5.96 -13.83
C VAL A 164 -17.34 -5.59 -13.69
N PRO A 165 -16.46 -6.05 -14.60
CA PRO A 165 -15.07 -5.64 -14.59
C PRO A 165 -14.92 -4.13 -14.72
N GLY A 166 -14.02 -3.56 -13.94
CA GLY A 166 -13.79 -2.12 -13.94
C GLY A 166 -13.06 -1.65 -12.70
N THR A 167 -12.56 -0.42 -12.77
CA THR A 167 -11.98 0.30 -11.64
C THR A 167 -12.73 1.59 -11.46
N GLU A 168 -13.24 1.83 -10.25
CA GLU A 168 -13.94 3.04 -9.87
C GLU A 168 -13.37 3.62 -8.57
N ILE A 169 -13.39 4.95 -8.45
CA ILE A 169 -13.12 5.64 -7.19
C ILE A 169 -14.47 5.98 -6.57
N LYS A 170 -14.66 5.59 -5.31
CA LYS A 170 -15.82 5.90 -4.50
C LYS A 170 -15.43 6.85 -3.37
N GLU A 171 -16.41 7.59 -2.90
CA GLU A 171 -16.26 8.55 -1.82
C GLU A 171 -17.15 8.15 -0.64
N TRP A 172 -16.59 8.23 0.56
CA TRP A 172 -17.34 8.23 1.81
C TRP A 172 -17.20 9.62 2.43
N ASN A 173 -18.30 10.36 2.41
CA ASN A 173 -18.42 11.68 3.02
C ASN A 173 -19.04 11.56 4.41
N PHE A 174 -18.42 12.18 5.40
CA PHE A 174 -18.98 12.27 6.75
C PHE A 174 -18.64 13.62 7.37
N SER A 175 -19.61 14.15 8.10
CA SER A 175 -19.48 15.41 8.81
C SER A 175 -20.34 15.39 10.05
N GLY A 176 -20.01 16.22 11.03
CA GLY A 176 -20.75 16.28 12.27
C GLY A 176 -20.46 17.56 13.04
N ARG A 177 -21.08 17.63 14.21
CA ARG A 177 -20.96 18.75 15.13
C ARG A 177 -21.24 18.28 16.55
N ASN A 178 -20.34 18.58 17.47
CA ASN A 178 -20.51 18.31 18.90
C ASN A 178 -20.33 19.58 19.74
N LEU A 179 -20.77 19.52 21.00
CA LEU A 179 -20.45 20.52 22.02
C LEU A 179 -19.14 20.11 22.70
N GLY A 180 -18.02 20.72 22.31
CA GLY A 180 -16.69 20.42 22.81
C GLY A 180 -16.24 21.40 23.89
N GLY A 181 -16.28 20.98 25.16
CA GLY A 181 -15.63 21.69 26.27
C GLY A 181 -16.07 23.15 26.53
N ALA A 182 -15.25 23.88 27.30
CA ALA A 182 -15.61 25.17 27.89
C ALA A 182 -15.70 26.37 26.90
N LEU A 183 -15.38 26.17 25.61
CA LEU A 183 -15.19 27.26 24.64
C LEU A 183 -16.14 27.26 23.43
N GLY A 184 -16.95 26.21 23.19
CA GLY A 184 -17.98 26.26 22.14
C GLY A 184 -18.20 24.96 21.37
N TRP A 185 -18.78 25.10 20.18
CA TRP A 185 -19.11 23.99 19.30
C TRP A 185 -17.90 23.58 18.45
N SER A 186 -17.72 22.29 18.23
CA SER A 186 -16.80 21.72 17.25
C SER A 186 -17.59 21.18 16.05
N THR A 187 -17.05 21.30 14.84
CA THR A 187 -17.59 20.75 13.59
C THR A 187 -16.50 19.97 12.86
N TRP A 188 -16.87 19.00 12.04
CA TRP A 188 -15.90 18.31 11.18
C TRP A 188 -16.51 17.93 9.84
N ASN A 189 -15.68 17.78 8.81
CA ASN A 189 -16.08 17.39 7.46
C ASN A 189 -14.94 16.72 6.69
N TYR A 190 -15.14 15.44 6.39
CA TYR A 190 -14.18 14.57 5.75
C TYR A 190 -14.76 13.86 4.53
N THR A 191 -13.89 13.66 3.54
CA THR A 191 -14.15 12.83 2.36
C THR A 191 -13.04 11.78 2.25
N VAL A 192 -13.35 10.52 2.53
CA VAL A 192 -12.43 9.39 2.29
C VAL A 192 -12.70 8.82 0.89
N ARG A 193 -11.66 8.77 0.07
CA ARG A 193 -11.70 8.12 -1.26
C ARG A 193 -11.11 6.73 -1.20
N TYR A 194 -11.79 5.77 -1.79
CA TYR A 194 -11.31 4.41 -1.96
C TYR A 194 -11.54 3.92 -3.38
N ARG A 195 -10.60 3.13 -3.89
CA ARG A 195 -10.65 2.51 -5.20
C ARG A 195 -11.24 1.11 -5.06
N VAL A 196 -12.17 0.77 -5.94
CA VAL A 196 -12.69 -0.59 -6.12
C VAL A 196 -12.29 -1.06 -7.50
N SER A 197 -11.49 -2.12 -7.56
CA SER A 197 -11.06 -2.77 -8.80
C SER A 197 -11.63 -4.18 -8.84
N GLN A 198 -12.55 -4.43 -9.77
CA GLN A 198 -13.03 -5.77 -10.09
C GLN A 198 -12.39 -6.22 -11.40
N LEU A 199 -11.57 -7.25 -11.33
CA LEU A 199 -10.82 -7.79 -12.45
C LEU A 199 -11.47 -9.10 -12.88
N ALA A 200 -11.76 -9.25 -14.17
CA ALA A 200 -12.31 -10.50 -14.69
C ALA A 200 -11.31 -11.65 -14.43
N PRO A 201 -11.76 -12.90 -14.25
CA PRO A 201 -10.87 -14.03 -14.07
C PRO A 201 -9.84 -14.11 -15.21
N GLY A 202 -8.55 -14.22 -14.88
CA GLY A 202 -7.48 -14.27 -15.88
C GLY A 202 -7.13 -12.93 -16.54
N THR A 203 -7.73 -11.82 -16.11
CA THR A 203 -7.29 -10.47 -16.53
C THR A 203 -5.94 -10.18 -15.91
N SER A 204 -4.87 -10.40 -16.68
CA SER A 204 -3.56 -9.85 -16.32
C SER A 204 -3.64 -8.34 -16.45
N GLY A 205 -3.06 -7.62 -15.50
CA GLY A 205 -2.81 -6.18 -15.67
C GLY A 205 -1.96 -5.91 -16.91
N ALA A 206 -1.69 -4.66 -17.24
CA ALA A 206 -0.72 -4.38 -18.29
C ALA A 206 0.61 -5.08 -17.95
N ILE A 207 1.14 -5.86 -18.88
CA ILE A 207 2.29 -6.73 -18.63
C ILE A 207 3.57 -5.94 -18.89
N ALA A 208 4.48 -5.95 -17.92
CA ALA A 208 5.84 -5.46 -18.12
C ALA A 208 6.60 -6.40 -19.07
N THR A 209 7.14 -5.84 -20.14
CA THR A 209 7.97 -6.55 -21.11
C THR A 209 9.38 -5.99 -21.13
N PHE A 210 10.36 -6.81 -21.52
CA PHE A 210 11.72 -6.32 -21.74
C PHE A 210 11.73 -5.18 -22.77
N GLY A 211 12.42 -4.09 -22.45
CA GLY A 211 12.46 -2.87 -23.25
C GLY A 211 11.39 -1.83 -22.88
N ASN A 212 10.38 -2.17 -22.08
CA ASN A 212 9.43 -1.15 -21.60
C ASN A 212 10.12 -0.11 -20.71
N LYS A 213 9.62 1.12 -20.81
CA LYS A 213 9.83 2.16 -19.81
C LYS A 213 8.75 2.03 -18.75
N ILE A 214 9.12 2.02 -17.48
CA ILE A 214 8.21 1.77 -16.37
C ILE A 214 8.45 2.77 -15.24
N LYS A 215 7.42 2.99 -14.42
CA LYS A 215 7.57 3.58 -13.08
C LYS A 215 7.25 2.53 -12.03
N LEU A 216 8.11 2.41 -11.03
CA LEU A 216 7.89 1.53 -9.88
C LEU A 216 7.45 2.34 -8.69
N ARG A 217 6.41 1.88 -7.99
CA ARG A 217 5.92 2.52 -6.78
C ARG A 217 6.09 1.59 -5.60
N HIS A 218 6.78 2.08 -4.58
CA HIS A 218 6.94 1.42 -3.31
C HIS A 218 5.57 1.29 -2.64
N LEU A 219 5.19 0.08 -2.25
CA LEU A 219 3.88 -0.15 -1.69
C LEU A 219 3.73 0.50 -0.33
N ALA A 220 4.68 0.43 0.60
CA ALA A 220 4.40 1.04 1.90
C ALA A 220 4.17 2.56 1.80
N THR A 221 4.99 3.25 1.01
CA THR A 221 5.06 4.73 1.05
C THR A 221 4.38 5.43 -0.10
N ALA A 222 3.86 4.68 -1.08
CA ALA A 222 3.30 5.19 -2.33
C ALA A 222 4.25 6.08 -3.17
N ARG A 223 5.54 6.11 -2.83
CA ARG A 223 6.57 6.88 -3.53
C ARG A 223 7.16 6.11 -4.71
N THR A 224 7.59 6.82 -5.73
CA THR A 224 8.17 6.23 -6.95
C THR A 224 9.67 6.04 -6.82
N LEU A 225 10.21 4.94 -7.37
CA LEU A 225 11.66 4.76 -7.47
C LEU A 225 12.24 5.85 -8.38
N HIS A 226 13.22 6.59 -7.87
CA HIS A 226 13.69 7.84 -8.46
C HIS A 226 15.21 7.91 -8.48
N SER A 227 15.78 8.65 -9.44
CA SER A 227 17.20 9.00 -9.44
C SER A 227 17.42 10.36 -10.13
N HIS A 228 18.47 11.08 -9.74
CA HIS A 228 18.77 12.43 -10.22
C HIS A 228 20.29 12.66 -10.27
N PRO A 229 20.83 13.68 -10.96
CA PRO A 229 22.27 13.92 -11.08
C PRO A 229 22.93 14.48 -9.80
N LEU A 230 22.56 13.95 -8.63
CA LEU A 230 23.24 14.16 -7.35
C LEU A 230 23.89 12.85 -6.92
N ASN A 231 25.07 12.93 -6.34
CA ASN A 231 25.80 11.78 -5.80
C ASN A 231 25.67 11.72 -4.28
N TYR A 232 25.77 10.54 -3.69
CA TYR A 232 25.88 10.42 -2.24
C TYR A 232 27.20 11.04 -1.76
N GLY A 233 27.11 11.80 -0.66
CA GLY A 233 28.26 12.48 -0.03
C GLY A 233 28.38 12.18 1.47
N HIS A 234 27.68 11.15 1.97
CA HIS A 234 27.74 10.77 3.37
C HIS A 234 29.03 9.98 3.68
N SER A 235 29.34 9.80 4.96
CA SER A 235 30.52 9.03 5.36
C SER A 235 30.39 7.57 4.94
N ARG A 236 31.48 7.00 4.40
CA ARG A 236 31.59 5.61 3.92
C ARG A 236 30.72 5.26 2.71
N THR A 237 30.17 6.24 1.99
CA THR A 237 29.47 6.05 0.71
C THR A 237 30.40 5.54 -0.39
N SER A 238 29.82 4.93 -1.44
CA SER A 238 30.51 4.71 -2.73
C SER A 238 30.77 6.01 -3.52
N GLY A 239 30.03 7.09 -3.22
CA GLY A 239 30.09 8.35 -3.95
C GLY A 239 29.36 8.32 -5.30
N GLN A 240 28.57 7.27 -5.56
CA GLN A 240 27.80 7.09 -6.79
C GLN A 240 26.48 7.90 -6.78
N GLN A 241 25.77 7.88 -7.91
CA GLN A 241 24.51 8.60 -8.08
C GLN A 241 23.44 8.10 -7.11
N GLN A 242 22.69 9.03 -6.53
CA GLN A 242 21.64 8.75 -5.55
C GLN A 242 20.47 7.99 -6.18
N VAL A 243 19.88 7.08 -5.41
CA VAL A 243 18.58 6.48 -5.67
C VAL A 243 17.68 6.71 -4.46
N THR A 244 16.46 7.16 -4.71
CA THR A 244 15.53 7.61 -3.67
C THR A 244 14.12 7.16 -4.00
N ALA A 245 13.19 7.32 -3.05
CA ALA A 245 11.77 7.23 -3.33
C ALA A 245 11.16 8.65 -3.28
N TYR A 246 10.60 9.08 -4.41
CA TYR A 246 10.13 10.44 -4.61
C TYR A 246 8.61 10.57 -4.41
N GLU A 247 8.21 11.71 -3.85
CA GLU A 247 6.81 12.06 -3.63
C GLU A 247 6.39 13.04 -4.73
N GLY A 248 5.76 12.51 -5.78
CA GLY A 248 5.34 13.29 -6.94
C GLY A 248 5.32 12.46 -8.21
N ALA A 249 5.24 13.14 -9.35
CA ALA A 249 5.41 12.54 -10.66
C ALA A 249 6.52 13.30 -11.40
N ASP A 250 7.58 12.58 -11.78
CA ASP A 250 8.72 13.14 -12.49
C ASP A 250 9.15 12.19 -13.62
N ASP A 251 9.86 12.72 -14.62
CA ASP A 251 10.47 11.90 -15.68
C ASP A 251 11.70 11.14 -15.17
N ASN A 252 12.31 11.61 -14.07
CA ASN A 252 13.34 10.91 -13.28
C ASN A 252 12.80 9.65 -12.55
N ASP A 253 11.50 9.37 -12.64
CA ASP A 253 10.90 8.14 -12.11
C ASP A 253 10.92 6.99 -13.15
N LEU A 254 11.36 7.26 -14.38
CA LEU A 254 11.32 6.29 -15.48
C LEU A 254 12.53 5.36 -15.48
N TRP A 255 12.26 4.06 -15.57
CA TRP A 255 13.26 3.00 -15.67
C TRP A 255 12.99 2.11 -16.88
N ILE A 256 14.03 1.70 -17.59
CA ILE A 256 13.95 0.79 -18.73
C ILE A 256 14.31 -0.62 -18.26
N ILE A 257 13.43 -1.59 -18.53
CA ILE A 257 13.68 -3.00 -18.24
C ILE A 257 14.67 -3.56 -19.26
N LYS A 258 15.84 -4.01 -18.80
CA LYS A 258 16.85 -4.69 -19.62
C LYS A 258 17.11 -6.11 -19.15
N GLY A 259 17.68 -6.93 -20.04
CA GLY A 259 18.22 -8.24 -19.66
C GLY A 259 19.36 -8.12 -18.65
N ALA A 260 19.64 -9.22 -17.96
CA ALA A 260 20.78 -9.36 -17.04
C ALA A 260 22.11 -8.89 -17.66
N HIS A 261 23.08 -8.56 -16.80
CA HIS A 261 24.43 -8.22 -17.23
C HIS A 261 25.01 -9.26 -18.21
N GLY A 262 25.68 -8.78 -19.26
CA GLY A 262 26.22 -9.61 -20.34
C GLY A 262 25.21 -9.99 -21.43
N GLN A 263 23.92 -9.69 -21.27
CA GLN A 263 22.92 -9.84 -22.32
C GLN A 263 22.91 -8.64 -23.29
N PRO A 264 22.54 -8.84 -24.57
CA PRO A 264 22.42 -7.74 -25.53
C PRO A 264 21.27 -6.78 -25.17
N ASP A 265 21.33 -5.53 -25.66
CA ASP A 265 20.31 -4.50 -25.34
C ASP A 265 18.88 -4.90 -25.75
N ASN A 266 18.72 -5.69 -26.81
CA ASN A 266 17.43 -6.18 -27.29
C ASN A 266 17.01 -7.53 -26.68
N HIS A 267 17.66 -7.95 -25.58
CA HIS A 267 17.36 -9.21 -24.91
C HIS A 267 15.86 -9.35 -24.62
N ARG A 268 15.23 -10.35 -25.25
CA ARG A 268 13.81 -10.70 -25.08
C ARG A 268 12.86 -9.51 -25.29
N ALA A 269 13.25 -8.49 -26.08
CA ALA A 269 12.45 -7.29 -26.28
C ALA A 269 10.98 -7.60 -26.63
N GLY A 270 10.04 -6.96 -25.94
CA GLY A 270 8.60 -7.17 -26.08
C GLY A 270 8.06 -8.47 -25.47
N GLN A 271 8.91 -9.36 -24.95
CA GLN A 271 8.45 -10.53 -24.20
C GLN A 271 8.16 -10.17 -22.74
N PRO A 272 7.14 -10.79 -22.12
CA PRO A 272 6.85 -10.61 -20.70
C PRO A 272 8.05 -10.91 -19.80
N VAL A 273 8.24 -10.07 -18.79
CA VAL A 273 9.08 -10.38 -17.63
C VAL A 273 8.34 -11.38 -16.75
N GLN A 274 9.00 -12.47 -16.39
CA GLN A 274 8.43 -13.55 -15.58
C GLN A 274 9.03 -13.55 -14.18
N ASN A 275 8.30 -14.11 -13.22
CA ASN A 275 8.83 -14.41 -11.90
C ASN A 275 10.11 -15.27 -12.01
N GLY A 276 11.17 -14.84 -11.33
CA GLY A 276 12.49 -15.47 -11.37
C GLY A 276 13.41 -14.92 -12.45
N ASP A 277 12.93 -14.11 -13.40
CA ASP A 277 13.80 -13.44 -14.37
C ASP A 277 14.80 -12.53 -13.66
N ILE A 278 16.03 -12.51 -14.18
CA ILE A 278 17.08 -11.58 -13.75
C ILE A 278 17.10 -10.43 -14.76
N ILE A 279 16.90 -9.21 -14.26
CA ILE A 279 16.81 -8.00 -15.05
C ILE A 279 17.84 -6.97 -14.58
N ARG A 280 18.02 -5.93 -15.39
CA ARG A 280 18.61 -4.66 -14.97
C ARG A 280 17.58 -3.56 -15.19
N LEU A 281 17.60 -2.54 -14.33
CA LEU A 281 16.78 -1.35 -14.50
C LEU A 281 17.68 -0.18 -14.85
N GLN A 282 17.56 0.35 -16.06
CA GLN A 282 18.31 1.52 -16.50
C GLN A 282 17.47 2.78 -16.26
N HIS A 283 17.99 3.74 -15.49
CA HIS A 283 17.34 5.02 -15.29
C HIS A 283 17.22 5.79 -16.61
N GLY A 284 16.01 6.25 -16.93
CA GLY A 284 15.64 6.74 -18.25
C GLY A 284 16.36 8.01 -18.68
N LEU A 285 16.64 8.93 -17.75
CA LEU A 285 17.29 10.21 -18.05
C LEU A 285 18.81 10.15 -17.96
N THR A 286 19.36 9.43 -16.97
CA THR A 286 20.83 9.40 -16.75
C THR A 286 21.50 8.24 -17.47
N GLY A 287 20.74 7.27 -17.96
CA GLY A 287 21.25 6.08 -18.63
C GLY A 287 22.01 5.12 -17.71
N ARG A 288 22.04 5.37 -16.39
CA ARG A 288 22.74 4.54 -15.40
C ARG A 288 21.88 3.37 -14.95
N ASN A 289 22.47 2.31 -14.42
CA ASN A 289 21.75 1.15 -13.93
C ASN A 289 21.49 1.25 -12.43
N LEU A 290 20.32 0.79 -11.98
CA LEU A 290 20.06 0.50 -10.59
C LEU A 290 21.07 -0.55 -10.09
N HIS A 291 21.80 -0.19 -9.06
CA HIS A 291 23.00 -0.89 -8.64
C HIS A 291 23.05 -0.99 -7.12
N SER A 292 23.72 -2.02 -6.59
CA SER A 292 23.98 -2.13 -5.17
C SER A 292 25.24 -2.95 -4.92
N HIS A 293 25.94 -2.71 -3.81
CA HIS A 293 27.21 -3.38 -3.55
C HIS A 293 27.31 -3.76 -2.07
N GLY A 294 28.00 -4.87 -1.81
CA GLY A 294 28.14 -5.40 -0.46
C GLY A 294 29.08 -4.55 0.39
N GLY A 295 28.70 -4.31 1.65
CA GLY A 295 29.57 -3.71 2.66
C GLY A 295 29.62 -2.18 2.68
N ILE A 296 28.85 -1.50 1.84
CA ILE A 296 28.72 -0.05 1.87
C ILE A 296 27.37 0.35 2.49
N PRO A 297 27.38 1.18 3.55
CA PRO A 297 26.16 1.56 4.24
C PRO A 297 25.36 2.60 3.47
N SER A 298 24.05 2.59 3.61
CA SER A 298 23.12 3.59 3.10
C SER A 298 23.19 4.89 3.94
N PRO A 299 22.78 6.06 3.39
CA PRO A 299 22.98 7.37 4.02
C PRO A 299 22.34 7.57 5.39
N VAL A 300 21.17 7.00 5.65
CA VAL A 300 20.36 7.32 6.85
C VAL A 300 20.30 6.13 7.80
N THR A 301 19.88 4.97 7.31
CA THR A 301 19.69 3.78 8.16
C THR A 301 20.92 2.88 8.27
N GLY A 302 21.92 3.07 7.41
CA GLY A 302 23.12 2.24 7.39
C GLY A 302 22.88 0.80 6.91
N GLN A 303 21.76 0.55 6.21
CA GLN A 303 21.52 -0.69 5.47
C GLN A 303 22.45 -0.76 4.25
N GLN A 304 22.24 -1.67 3.30
CA GLN A 304 23.08 -1.69 2.09
C GLN A 304 22.74 -0.51 1.17
N GLU A 305 23.75 0.20 0.67
CA GLU A 305 23.57 1.32 -0.25
C GLU A 305 23.02 0.83 -1.61
N VAL A 306 22.04 1.55 -2.15
CA VAL A 306 21.52 1.37 -3.51
C VAL A 306 21.76 2.66 -4.28
N THR A 307 22.29 2.54 -5.50
CA THR A 307 22.80 3.66 -6.29
C THR A 307 22.43 3.51 -7.76
N CYS A 308 22.73 4.54 -8.54
CA CYS A 308 22.82 4.45 -9.98
C CYS A 308 24.30 4.39 -10.41
N PHE A 309 24.68 3.32 -11.10
CA PHE A 309 26.06 3.09 -11.53
C PHE A 309 26.18 2.89 -13.04
N GLY A 310 27.41 3.03 -13.56
CA GLY A 310 27.68 2.84 -14.98
C GLY A 310 27.28 4.02 -15.84
N ASP A 311 27.19 3.78 -17.14
CA ASP A 311 26.83 4.77 -18.16
C ASP A 311 26.17 4.09 -19.36
N ASN A 312 25.11 4.70 -19.90
CA ASN A 312 24.36 4.20 -21.06
C ASN A 312 23.98 2.71 -20.99
N GLY A 313 23.74 2.19 -19.78
CA GLY A 313 23.37 0.81 -19.54
C GLY A 313 24.56 -0.15 -19.48
N PHE A 314 25.80 0.33 -19.64
CA PHE A 314 27.00 -0.43 -19.29
C PHE A 314 27.22 -0.35 -17.78
N GLY A 315 27.62 -1.49 -17.19
CA GLY A 315 27.89 -1.63 -15.77
C GLY A 315 28.43 -3.04 -15.50
N ASP A 316 28.14 -3.63 -14.36
CA ASP A 316 28.62 -4.96 -13.97
C ASP A 316 27.49 -5.87 -13.48
N ASP A 317 27.82 -7.01 -12.88
CA ASP A 317 26.86 -7.98 -12.40
C ASP A 317 26.14 -7.58 -11.10
N ASN A 318 26.59 -6.51 -10.42
CA ASN A 318 25.87 -5.89 -9.30
C ASN A 318 24.70 -5.00 -9.76
N ASP A 319 24.47 -4.88 -11.07
CA ASP A 319 23.26 -4.29 -11.64
C ASP A 319 22.10 -5.31 -11.72
N ASN A 320 22.35 -6.58 -11.40
CA ASN A 320 21.38 -7.66 -11.57
C ASN A 320 20.39 -7.74 -10.41
N TRP A 321 19.11 -7.69 -10.76
CA TRP A 321 17.98 -7.84 -9.84
C TRP A 321 17.09 -8.99 -10.29
N ARG A 322 16.84 -9.96 -9.40
CA ARG A 322 15.86 -11.02 -9.62
C ARG A 322 14.47 -10.52 -9.27
N VAL A 323 13.52 -10.72 -10.17
CA VAL A 323 12.11 -10.37 -10.02
C VAL A 323 11.39 -11.47 -9.24
N GLU A 324 10.82 -11.16 -8.08
CA GLU A 324 10.00 -12.08 -7.29
C GLU A 324 8.57 -11.54 -7.19
N ILE A 325 7.61 -12.22 -7.81
CA ILE A 325 6.22 -11.77 -7.97
C ILE A 325 5.32 -12.57 -7.05
N GLU A 326 4.42 -11.90 -6.33
CA GLU A 326 3.43 -12.59 -5.52
C GLU A 326 2.53 -13.48 -6.41
N GLY A 327 2.50 -14.78 -6.09
CA GLY A 327 1.77 -15.78 -6.87
C GLY A 327 2.47 -16.25 -8.15
N GLY A 328 3.70 -15.81 -8.44
CA GLY A 328 4.47 -16.21 -9.62
C GLY A 328 3.97 -15.58 -10.92
N GLY A 329 4.25 -16.19 -12.08
CA GLY A 329 3.74 -15.78 -13.41
C GLY A 329 4.40 -14.52 -14.00
N ALA A 330 3.70 -13.86 -14.94
CA ALA A 330 4.20 -12.65 -15.59
C ALA A 330 4.12 -11.42 -14.66
N TRP A 331 4.97 -10.43 -14.85
CA TRP A 331 4.88 -9.16 -14.10
C TRP A 331 3.80 -8.26 -14.70
N ASP A 332 2.75 -7.97 -13.93
CA ASP A 332 1.67 -7.07 -14.35
C ASP A 332 1.37 -5.98 -13.31
N THR A 333 0.57 -4.99 -13.71
CA THR A 333 0.15 -3.85 -12.86
C THR A 333 -0.69 -4.21 -11.64
N ASN A 334 -1.24 -5.43 -11.56
CA ASN A 334 -2.18 -5.81 -10.50
C ASN A 334 -1.52 -6.59 -9.37
N ARG A 335 -0.26 -7.02 -9.56
CA ARG A 335 0.49 -7.81 -8.59
C ARG A 335 1.64 -7.02 -7.99
N ARG A 336 1.87 -7.25 -6.70
CA ARG A 336 3.06 -6.78 -6.00
C ARG A 336 4.24 -7.69 -6.28
N MET A 337 5.42 -7.10 -6.23
CA MET A 337 6.67 -7.80 -6.50
C MET A 337 7.81 -7.25 -5.64
N ARG A 338 8.91 -7.99 -5.57
CA ARG A 338 10.17 -7.57 -4.96
C ARG A 338 11.28 -7.65 -5.99
N LEU A 339 12.24 -6.73 -5.92
CA LEU A 339 13.50 -6.80 -6.66
C LEU A 339 14.60 -7.27 -5.71
N ILE A 340 15.25 -8.38 -6.04
CA ILE A 340 16.28 -8.97 -5.19
C ILE A 340 17.63 -8.77 -5.85
N HIS A 341 18.52 -8.02 -5.20
CA HIS A 341 19.88 -7.88 -5.68
C HIS A 341 20.56 -9.26 -5.69
N VAL A 342 21.03 -9.71 -6.86
CA VAL A 342 21.47 -11.10 -7.05
C VAL A 342 22.69 -11.42 -6.19
N ASN A 343 23.68 -10.52 -6.16
CA ASN A 343 24.98 -10.81 -5.54
C ASN A 343 24.94 -10.76 -4.01
N THR A 344 24.02 -10.00 -3.40
CA THR A 344 23.90 -9.90 -1.93
C THR A 344 22.62 -10.54 -1.38
N ASN A 345 21.68 -10.93 -2.25
CA ASN A 345 20.35 -11.43 -1.88
C ASN A 345 19.52 -10.44 -1.04
N HIS A 346 19.86 -9.15 -1.06
CA HIS A 346 19.12 -8.10 -0.36
C HIS A 346 17.95 -7.60 -1.23
N ALA A 347 16.83 -7.28 -0.60
CA ALA A 347 15.67 -6.71 -1.27
C ALA A 347 15.87 -5.22 -1.55
N LEU A 348 15.41 -4.73 -2.70
CA LEU A 348 15.17 -3.30 -2.87
C LEU A 348 14.08 -2.86 -1.90
N HIS A 349 14.41 -1.92 -1.03
CA HIS A 349 13.63 -1.61 0.15
C HIS A 349 13.51 -0.09 0.35
N SER A 350 12.40 0.38 0.92
CA SER A 350 12.24 1.77 1.35
C SER A 350 11.31 1.86 2.57
N HIS A 351 11.31 2.95 3.32
CA HIS A 351 10.68 3.00 4.64
C HIS A 351 10.27 4.42 5.05
N PHE A 352 9.12 4.56 5.71
CA PHE A 352 8.59 5.83 6.21
C PHE A 352 9.57 6.55 7.14
N GLY A 353 9.62 7.88 7.02
CA GLY A 353 10.31 8.75 7.99
C GLY A 353 11.82 8.88 7.84
N TYR A 354 12.46 8.17 6.90
CA TYR A 354 13.91 8.25 6.71
C TYR A 354 14.27 9.02 5.43
N SER A 355 14.72 10.26 5.63
CA SER A 355 15.30 11.14 4.61
C SER A 355 16.38 12.02 5.25
N HIS A 356 17.24 12.62 4.42
CA HIS A 356 18.26 13.55 4.86
C HIS A 356 18.37 14.74 3.89
N PRO A 357 18.43 16.00 4.37
CA PRO A 357 18.44 17.18 3.50
C PRO A 357 19.55 17.17 2.46
N ASN A 358 20.74 16.69 2.84
CA ASN A 358 21.93 16.75 1.99
C ASN A 358 22.27 15.43 1.31
N TRP A 359 21.78 14.30 1.83
CA TRP A 359 22.24 12.98 1.37
C TRP A 359 21.17 12.25 0.55
N THR A 360 19.91 12.65 0.69
CA THR A 360 18.82 12.12 -0.14
C THR A 360 18.00 13.26 -0.78
N ALA A 361 18.52 14.49 -0.78
CA ALA A 361 17.81 15.69 -1.24
C ALA A 361 16.42 15.85 -0.59
N SER A 362 16.30 15.51 0.70
CA SER A 362 15.03 15.45 1.44
C SER A 362 14.01 14.42 0.92
N GLN A 363 14.36 13.60 -0.06
CA GLN A 363 13.55 12.48 -0.55
C GLN A 363 13.79 11.23 0.32
N GLN A 364 12.91 10.24 0.21
CA GLN A 364 13.02 9.03 1.00
C GLN A 364 14.22 8.19 0.58
N GLU A 365 14.92 7.61 1.55
CA GLU A 365 16.01 6.68 1.27
C GLU A 365 15.47 5.37 0.65
N VAL A 366 16.24 4.82 -0.30
CA VAL A 366 16.09 3.48 -0.86
C VAL A 366 17.35 2.67 -0.54
N THR A 367 17.18 1.42 -0.15
CA THR A 367 18.24 0.57 0.40
C THR A 367 18.16 -0.86 -0.11
N GLY A 368 19.22 -1.63 0.14
CA GLY A 368 19.21 -3.09 0.10
C GLY A 368 19.00 -3.65 1.51
N PHE A 369 17.89 -4.35 1.74
CA PHE A 369 17.56 -4.93 3.05
C PHE A 369 17.71 -6.45 3.09
N ALA A 370 18.42 -6.96 4.10
CA ALA A 370 18.66 -8.39 4.27
C ALA A 370 17.49 -9.13 4.95
N GLY A 371 16.72 -8.42 5.79
CA GLY A 371 15.77 -9.03 6.73
C GLY A 371 14.47 -9.55 6.12
N ARG A 372 14.09 -9.02 4.95
CA ARG A 372 12.82 -9.29 4.25
C ARG A 372 11.58 -8.94 5.06
N ASP A 373 10.85 -7.93 4.60
CA ASP A 373 9.59 -7.52 5.25
C ASP A 373 8.60 -6.96 4.22
N ASP A 374 7.62 -6.19 4.69
CA ASP A 374 6.59 -5.58 3.85
C ASP A 374 7.07 -4.30 3.13
N ASN A 375 8.21 -3.74 3.52
CA ASN A 375 8.86 -2.59 2.87
C ASN A 375 9.70 -3.00 1.65
N ASP A 376 9.76 -4.30 1.33
CA ASP A 376 10.35 -4.82 0.11
C ASP A 376 9.39 -4.76 -1.09
N TRP A 377 8.10 -4.46 -0.85
CA TRP A 377 7.07 -4.61 -1.86
C TRP A 377 6.94 -3.39 -2.78
N TRP A 378 6.97 -3.64 -4.09
CA TRP A 378 6.79 -2.66 -5.13
C TRP A 378 5.64 -3.07 -6.05
N SER A 379 5.09 -2.09 -6.77
CA SER A 379 4.08 -2.30 -7.80
C SER A 379 4.48 -1.58 -9.08
N LEU A 380 4.08 -2.16 -10.21
CA LEU A 380 4.21 -1.51 -11.50
C LEU A 380 3.14 -0.41 -11.59
N PHE A 381 3.59 0.85 -11.59
CA PHE A 381 2.72 2.02 -11.51
C PHE A 381 2.31 2.54 -12.89
N GLU A 382 3.28 2.64 -13.80
CA GLU A 382 3.07 3.07 -15.19
C GLU A 382 3.93 2.23 -16.14
N ILE A 383 3.45 2.06 -17.37
CA ILE A 383 4.19 1.46 -18.50
C ILE A 383 4.08 2.40 -19.69
N HIS A 384 5.20 2.66 -20.37
CA HIS A 384 5.34 3.53 -21.53
C HIS A 384 5.93 2.77 -22.73
#